data_AF-A0A6A7AX45-F1
#
_entry.id   AF-A0A6A7AX45-F1
#
_cell.length_a   1.000
_cell.length_b   1.000
_cell.length_c   1.000
_cell.angle_alpha   90.00
_cell.angle_beta   90.00
_cell.angle_gamma   90.00
#
_symmetry.space_group_name_H-M   'P 1'
#
loop_
_entity.id
_entity.type
_entity.pdbx_description
1 polymer ?
#
loop_
_entity_poly.entity_id
_entity_poly.type
_entity_poly.pdbx_seq_one_letter_code
_entity_poly.pdbx_strand_id
1 'polypeptide(L)'
;MIDKYMWQLFSRLHLVPQVRALEIWSISHGRYERDERGCSIPSYPAVKLTAELLKRSPLVRGLLNARRINNDKAGAEAIGNDVVASLFCSLVCVLPNLQELRIGNAWLMDFPIFVCLLSSDTSQQLRLPRAWQNGFSKTACAVLSSQITVLDIPAEMTAMMFFRAQNLFDFRSLSKLRELGLSMKALQFRPYRQTVQDPREIFPVTLEVLRISEASSDVTGHLRNLCIAKKGGHFPALRRVEVYFMEHLEESETFVLPPGLLVDIRAMFKDAKVAILVYFPPWALRTWDAGGTPWSLRIQGGALEEGELRTLYTDQVVQPETFKGSPGVEAEWDGDGDTVMKGCRDGIV
;
A
#
# COMPACT_ATOMS: atom_id res chain seq x y z
N MET A 1 12.23 15.49 -7.65
CA MET A 1 11.36 15.85 -6.52
C MET A 1 11.92 15.27 -5.23
N ILE A 2 12.13 13.94 -5.16
CA ILE A 2 12.82 13.28 -4.04
C ILE A 2 14.22 13.85 -3.78
N ASP A 3 14.97 14.16 -4.83
CA ASP A 3 16.31 14.76 -4.74
C ASP A 3 16.28 16.16 -4.10
N LYS A 4 15.30 16.98 -4.44
CA LYS A 4 15.09 18.30 -3.82
C LYS A 4 14.72 18.16 -2.33
N TYR A 5 13.82 17.24 -2.00
CA TYR A 5 13.42 16.98 -0.61
C TYR A 5 14.62 16.52 0.23
N MET A 6 15.35 15.51 -0.23
CA MET A 6 16.54 15.02 0.45
C MET A 6 17.60 16.11 0.58
N TRP A 7 17.81 16.94 -0.45
CA TRP A 7 18.71 18.09 -0.36
C TRP A 7 18.31 19.09 0.74
N GLN A 8 17.01 19.41 0.84
CA GLN A 8 16.49 20.28 1.90
C GLN A 8 16.67 19.64 3.29
N LEU A 9 16.43 18.34 3.41
CA LEU A 9 16.63 17.58 4.64
C LEU A 9 18.12 17.57 5.06
N PHE A 10 19.04 17.31 4.12
CA PHE A 10 20.48 17.36 4.37
C PHE A 10 20.99 18.77 4.69
N SER A 11 20.32 19.81 4.19
CA SER A 11 20.61 21.19 4.58
C SER A 11 20.14 21.52 6.02
N ARG A 12 19.38 20.61 6.64
CA ARG A 12 18.76 20.77 7.97
C ARG A 12 18.97 19.53 8.83
N LEU A 13 20.22 19.06 8.95
CA LEU A 13 20.56 17.82 9.66
C LEU A 13 20.00 17.72 11.09
N HIS A 14 19.83 18.85 11.78
CA HIS A 14 19.24 18.88 13.13
C HIS A 14 17.76 18.42 13.17
N LEU A 15 17.05 18.43 12.04
CA LEU A 15 15.68 17.91 11.92
C LEU A 15 15.63 16.41 11.68
N VAL A 16 16.71 15.80 11.16
CA VAL A 16 16.73 14.38 10.79
C VAL A 16 16.35 13.46 11.97
N PRO A 17 16.89 13.65 13.20
CA PRO A 17 16.50 12.83 14.34
C PRO A 17 15.06 13.07 14.81
N GLN A 18 14.36 14.11 14.33
CA GLN A 18 13.01 14.47 14.76
C GLN A 18 11.94 13.83 13.85
N VAL A 19 12.31 13.40 12.64
CA VAL A 19 11.37 12.76 11.70
C VAL A 19 10.93 11.41 12.26
N ARG A 20 9.63 11.27 12.54
CA ARG A 20 8.98 10.03 13.00
C ARG A 20 8.08 9.41 11.94
N ALA A 21 7.54 10.22 11.03
CA ALA A 21 6.67 9.79 9.96
C ALA A 21 7.20 10.28 8.62
N LEU A 22 7.12 9.42 7.61
CA LEU A 22 7.45 9.74 6.22
C LEU A 22 6.31 9.28 5.33
N GLU A 23 5.76 10.21 4.57
CA GLU A 23 4.79 9.94 3.53
C GLU A 23 5.43 10.16 2.15
N ILE A 24 5.28 9.19 1.24
CA ILE A 24 5.83 9.28 -0.12
C ILE A 24 4.72 9.00 -1.13
N TRP A 25 4.61 9.88 -2.11
CA TRP A 25 3.72 9.72 -3.25
C TRP A 25 4.52 9.44 -4.51
N SER A 26 4.10 8.46 -5.29
CA SER A 26 4.71 8.15 -6.58
C SER A 26 3.71 7.49 -7.51
N ILE A 27 3.34 8.15 -8.61
CA ILE A 27 2.40 7.57 -9.57
C ILE A 27 3.14 6.84 -10.70
N SER A 28 2.59 5.74 -11.18
CA SER A 28 3.11 5.01 -12.34
C SER A 28 2.90 5.74 -13.67
N HIS A 29 2.13 6.84 -13.69
CA HIS A 29 1.73 7.53 -14.92
C HIS A 29 2.94 7.93 -15.78
N GLY A 30 2.94 7.51 -17.05
CA GLY A 30 4.04 7.74 -17.99
C GLY A 30 5.30 6.91 -17.73
N ARG A 31 5.27 5.94 -16.80
CA ARG A 31 6.42 5.11 -16.42
C ARG A 31 6.31 3.63 -16.78
N TYR A 32 5.27 3.18 -17.44
CA TYR A 32 5.22 1.82 -17.96
C TYR A 32 4.54 1.84 -19.31
N GLU A 33 5.02 0.97 -20.21
CA GLU A 33 4.46 0.86 -21.54
C GLU A 33 3.16 0.06 -21.49
N ARG A 34 2.23 0.39 -22.38
CA ARG A 34 1.04 -0.42 -22.64
C ARG A 34 1.18 -1.03 -24.02
N ASP A 35 0.72 -2.27 -24.16
CA ASP A 35 0.64 -2.91 -25.47
C ASP A 35 -0.49 -2.28 -26.31
N GLU A 36 -0.62 -2.74 -27.56
CA GLU A 36 -1.65 -2.27 -28.49
C GLU A 36 -3.10 -2.49 -27.99
N ARG A 37 -3.29 -3.35 -26.97
CA ARG A 37 -4.58 -3.65 -26.34
C ARG A 37 -4.80 -2.82 -25.07
N GLY A 38 -3.88 -1.93 -24.73
CA GLY A 38 -3.92 -1.13 -23.51
C GLY A 38 -3.51 -1.90 -22.25
N CYS A 39 -3.07 -3.16 -22.38
CA CYS A 39 -2.59 -3.96 -21.26
C CYS A 39 -1.21 -3.49 -20.83
N SER A 40 -0.96 -3.50 -19.53
CA SER A 40 0.35 -3.08 -19.00
C SER A 40 1.43 -4.07 -19.41
N ILE A 41 2.47 -3.58 -20.09
CA ILE A 41 3.66 -4.39 -20.36
C ILE A 41 4.43 -4.50 -19.02
N PRO A 42 4.73 -5.71 -18.56
CA PRO A 42 5.34 -5.96 -17.27
C PRO A 42 6.85 -5.68 -17.33
N SER A 43 7.19 -4.41 -17.46
CA SER A 43 8.56 -3.91 -17.45
C SER A 43 8.68 -2.79 -16.42
N TYR A 44 9.83 -2.76 -15.75
CA TYR A 44 10.20 -1.68 -14.86
C TYR A 44 11.28 -0.84 -15.53
N PRO A 45 10.98 0.38 -16.00
CA PRO A 45 11.99 1.26 -16.54
C PRO A 45 12.70 1.97 -15.39
N ALA A 46 13.81 1.35 -14.95
CA ALA A 46 14.72 1.96 -13.99
C ALA A 46 15.22 3.32 -14.51
N VAL A 47 15.24 4.32 -13.63
CA VAL A 47 15.73 5.66 -13.98
C VAL A 47 17.26 5.65 -13.87
N LYS A 48 17.93 5.26 -14.97
CA LYS A 48 19.39 5.19 -15.03
C LYS A 48 20.03 6.55 -14.79
N LEU A 49 21.19 6.54 -14.14
CA LEU A 49 22.00 7.72 -13.97
C LEU A 49 22.56 8.19 -15.32
N THR A 50 22.22 9.41 -15.73
CA THR A 50 22.77 10.06 -16.93
C THR A 50 23.69 11.22 -16.56
N ALA A 51 24.56 11.62 -17.49
CA ALA A 51 25.41 12.81 -17.32
C ALA A 51 24.58 14.07 -17.06
N GLU A 52 23.42 14.19 -17.73
CA GLU A 52 22.50 15.32 -17.53
C GLU A 52 21.87 15.30 -16.13
N LEU A 53 21.49 14.14 -15.61
CA LEU A 53 20.95 14.02 -14.26
C LEU A 53 22.01 14.35 -13.20
N LEU A 54 23.26 13.90 -13.38
CA LEU A 54 24.40 14.30 -12.55
C LEU A 54 24.66 15.81 -12.60
N LYS A 55 24.47 16.44 -13.76
CA LYS A 55 24.61 17.89 -13.93
C LYS A 55 23.51 18.63 -13.17
N ARG A 56 22.26 18.17 -13.28
CA ARG A 56 21.06 18.81 -12.71
C ARG A 56 20.86 18.58 -11.21
N SER A 57 21.35 17.48 -10.64
CA SER A 57 21.11 17.12 -9.24
C SER A 57 22.40 17.11 -8.41
N PRO A 58 22.70 18.19 -7.67
CA PRO A 58 23.85 18.24 -6.75
C PRO A 58 23.82 17.13 -5.70
N LEU A 59 22.63 16.76 -5.23
CA LEU A 59 22.47 15.68 -4.26
C LEU A 59 22.96 14.34 -4.83
N VAL A 60 22.48 13.93 -6.00
CA VAL A 60 22.85 12.63 -6.60
C VAL A 60 24.35 12.58 -6.83
N ARG A 61 24.94 13.67 -7.30
CA ARG A 61 26.40 13.80 -7.43
C ARG A 61 27.12 13.67 -6.09
N GLY A 62 26.63 14.37 -5.06
CA GLY A 62 27.17 14.33 -3.71
C GLY A 62 27.12 12.94 -3.10
N LEU A 63 25.98 12.25 -3.19
CA LEU A 63 25.79 10.88 -2.71
C LEU A 63 26.69 9.89 -3.46
N LEU A 64 26.77 9.99 -4.79
CA LEU A 64 27.64 9.13 -5.59
C LEU A 64 29.12 9.31 -5.21
N ASN A 65 29.56 10.56 -5.04
CA ASN A 65 30.92 10.88 -4.61
C ASN A 65 31.19 10.37 -3.19
N ALA A 66 30.27 10.57 -2.25
CA ALA A 66 30.40 10.08 -0.88
C ALA A 66 30.54 8.55 -0.85
N ARG A 67 29.72 7.82 -1.63
CA ARG A 67 29.83 6.35 -1.73
C ARG A 67 31.15 5.90 -2.32
N ARG A 68 31.65 6.58 -3.36
CA ARG A 68 32.97 6.31 -3.94
C ARG A 68 34.11 6.55 -2.94
N ILE A 69 34.07 7.67 -2.21
CA ILE A 69 35.05 8.00 -1.16
C ILE A 69 35.05 6.94 -0.07
N ASN A 70 33.87 6.43 0.31
CA ASN A 70 33.70 5.40 1.32
C ASN A 70 33.96 3.97 0.81
N ASN A 71 34.43 3.79 -0.44
CA ASN A 71 34.59 2.48 -1.10
C ASN A 71 33.30 1.62 -1.15
N ASP A 72 32.13 2.24 -1.04
CA ASP A 72 30.82 1.60 -1.21
C ASP A 72 30.50 1.41 -2.69
N LYS A 73 31.17 0.43 -3.31
CA LYS A 73 30.99 0.10 -4.74
C LYS A 73 29.56 -0.33 -5.05
N ALA A 74 28.96 -1.16 -4.19
CA ALA A 74 27.61 -1.67 -4.37
C ALA A 74 26.57 -0.54 -4.32
N GLY A 75 26.73 0.40 -3.39
CA GLY A 75 25.87 1.55 -3.32
C GLY A 75 26.09 2.54 -4.47
N ALA A 76 27.33 2.76 -4.93
CA ALA A 76 27.58 3.59 -6.11
C ALA A 76 26.96 2.99 -7.37
N GLU A 77 27.05 1.67 -7.54
CA GLU A 77 26.43 0.92 -8.63
C GLU A 77 24.90 1.00 -8.56
N ALA A 78 24.30 0.89 -7.38
CA ALA A 78 22.86 1.03 -7.19
C ALA A 78 22.36 2.39 -7.70
N ILE A 79 23.03 3.49 -7.32
CA ILE A 79 22.70 4.84 -7.80
C ILE A 79 22.82 4.92 -9.34
N GLY A 80 23.83 4.26 -9.91
CA GLY A 80 24.02 4.18 -11.35
C GLY A 80 22.88 3.47 -12.08
N ASN A 81 22.43 2.36 -11.52
CA ASN A 81 21.42 1.47 -12.11
C ASN A 81 20.01 2.02 -11.99
N ASP A 82 19.67 2.60 -10.83
CA ASP A 82 18.35 3.19 -10.58
C ASP A 82 18.42 4.29 -9.51
N VAL A 83 18.35 5.53 -9.98
CA VAL A 83 18.46 6.72 -9.13
C VAL A 83 17.26 6.83 -8.18
N VAL A 84 16.04 6.55 -8.64
CA VAL A 84 14.83 6.78 -7.84
C VAL A 84 14.79 5.81 -6.67
N ALA A 85 14.87 4.51 -6.95
CA ALA A 85 14.91 3.48 -5.92
C ALA A 85 16.08 3.67 -4.94
N SER A 86 17.27 4.02 -5.44
CA SER A 86 18.45 4.24 -4.58
C SER A 86 18.29 5.43 -3.64
N LEU A 87 17.66 6.51 -4.11
CA LEU A 87 17.36 7.68 -3.27
C LEU A 87 16.32 7.33 -2.20
N PHE A 88 15.27 6.57 -2.51
CA PHE A 88 14.30 6.11 -1.51
C PHE A 88 14.94 5.21 -0.44
N CYS A 89 15.75 4.22 -0.83
CA CYS A 89 16.52 3.42 0.12
C CYS A 89 17.41 4.29 1.01
N SER A 90 18.10 5.27 0.40
CA SER A 90 19.00 6.18 1.13
C SER A 90 18.22 7.06 2.11
N LEU A 91 17.05 7.55 1.71
CA LEU A 91 16.18 8.36 2.56
C LEU A 91 15.76 7.58 3.81
N VAL A 92 15.29 6.35 3.66
CA VAL A 92 14.93 5.49 4.79
C VAL A 92 16.12 5.28 5.73
N CYS A 93 17.31 5.01 5.19
CA CYS A 93 18.51 4.79 6.00
C CYS A 93 18.96 6.01 6.80
N VAL A 94 18.68 7.24 6.33
CA VAL A 94 19.12 8.46 7.04
C VAL A 94 18.12 8.94 8.09
N LEU A 95 16.97 8.28 8.26
CA LEU A 95 15.94 8.66 9.24
C LEU A 95 15.96 7.69 10.44
N PRO A 96 16.81 7.92 11.46
CA PRO A 96 17.11 6.93 12.51
C PRO A 96 15.96 6.66 13.47
N ASN A 97 14.92 7.49 13.44
CA ASN A 97 13.76 7.37 14.31
C ASN A 97 12.45 7.22 13.53
N LEU A 98 12.52 6.87 12.24
CA LEU A 98 11.33 6.68 11.42
C LEU A 98 10.48 5.52 11.96
N GLN A 99 9.26 5.80 12.40
CA GLN A 99 8.32 4.83 12.95
C GLN A 99 7.13 4.60 12.00
N GLU A 100 6.74 5.61 11.23
CA GLU A 100 5.63 5.52 10.29
C GLU A 100 6.12 5.72 8.86
N LEU A 101 5.88 4.73 8.00
CA LEU A 101 6.13 4.82 6.57
C LEU A 101 4.80 4.66 5.83
N ARG A 102 4.34 5.75 5.22
CA ARG A 102 3.06 5.78 4.49
C ARG A 102 3.30 6.00 3.01
N ILE A 103 3.03 4.98 2.21
CA ILE A 103 3.27 5.04 0.76
C ILE A 103 2.10 4.48 -0.02
N GLY A 104 0.89 4.52 0.57
CA GLY A 104 -0.33 4.03 -0.04
C GLY A 104 -0.61 4.64 -1.43
N ASN A 105 -0.29 5.93 -1.62
CA ASN A 105 -0.38 6.60 -2.92
C ASN A 105 0.90 6.45 -3.76
N ALA A 106 1.42 5.24 -3.83
CA ALA A 106 2.67 5.00 -4.52
C ALA A 106 2.62 3.77 -5.43
N TRP A 107 3.48 3.79 -6.45
CA TRP A 107 3.73 2.68 -7.34
C TRP A 107 4.74 1.73 -6.69
N LEU A 108 4.33 0.49 -6.44
CA LEU A 108 5.14 -0.50 -5.73
C LEU A 108 6.54 -0.67 -6.32
N MET A 109 6.67 -0.53 -7.64
CA MET A 109 7.91 -0.75 -8.38
C MET A 109 9.06 0.20 -8.00
N ASP A 110 8.74 1.36 -7.41
CA ASP A 110 9.74 2.32 -6.93
C ASP A 110 10.37 1.95 -5.59
N PHE A 111 9.85 0.93 -4.92
CA PHE A 111 10.20 0.59 -3.56
C PHE A 111 10.77 -0.84 -3.45
N PRO A 112 11.98 -1.10 -3.99
CA PRO A 112 12.66 -2.38 -3.80
C PRO A 112 13.03 -2.65 -2.33
N ILE A 113 12.83 -1.67 -1.43
CA ILE A 113 12.84 -1.87 0.02
C ILE A 113 11.82 -2.90 0.49
N PHE A 114 10.80 -3.25 -0.30
CA PHE A 114 9.86 -4.32 0.08
C PHE A 114 10.27 -5.71 -0.39
N VAL A 115 11.40 -5.85 -1.09
CA VAL A 115 11.92 -7.17 -1.51
C VAL A 115 12.15 -8.08 -0.30
N CYS A 116 12.58 -7.53 0.84
CA CYS A 116 12.78 -8.30 2.07
C CYS A 116 11.47 -8.68 2.77
N LEU A 117 10.35 -8.06 2.40
CA LEU A 117 9.02 -8.44 2.90
C LEU A 117 8.34 -9.42 1.97
N LEU A 118 8.95 -9.83 0.85
CA LEU A 118 8.36 -10.83 -0.03
C LEU A 118 8.32 -12.18 0.69
N SER A 119 7.21 -12.91 0.53
CA SER A 119 7.12 -14.26 1.09
C SER A 119 8.15 -15.21 0.45
N SER A 120 8.48 -16.30 1.13
CA SER A 120 9.37 -17.34 0.61
C SER A 120 8.91 -17.86 -0.76
N ASP A 121 7.61 -18.07 -0.93
CA ASP A 121 7.02 -18.63 -2.15
C ASP A 121 7.15 -17.65 -3.31
N THR A 122 6.93 -16.36 -3.00
CA THR A 122 7.07 -15.24 -3.92
C THR A 122 8.51 -15.10 -4.38
N SER A 123 9.49 -15.18 -3.46
CA SER A 123 10.91 -15.01 -3.78
C SER A 123 11.44 -16.03 -4.81
N GLN A 124 10.85 -17.23 -4.87
CA GLN A 124 11.26 -18.31 -5.77
C GLN A 124 10.54 -18.27 -7.12
N GLN A 125 9.33 -17.72 -7.17
CA GLN A 125 8.43 -17.87 -8.32
C GLN A 125 8.27 -16.58 -9.12
N LEU A 126 8.59 -15.43 -8.53
CA LEU A 126 8.52 -14.16 -9.23
C LEU A 126 9.75 -13.87 -10.07
N ARG A 127 9.48 -13.45 -11.30
CA ARG A 127 10.42 -12.62 -12.06
C ARG A 127 10.37 -11.21 -11.49
N LEU A 128 11.04 -10.99 -10.36
CA LEU A 128 11.28 -9.64 -9.88
C LEU A 128 12.05 -8.87 -10.95
N PRO A 129 11.82 -7.55 -11.10
CA PRO A 129 12.67 -6.70 -11.92
C PRO A 129 14.13 -6.97 -11.59
N ARG A 130 14.99 -7.10 -12.60
CA ARG A 130 16.44 -7.29 -12.35
C ARG A 130 17.01 -6.23 -11.40
N ALA A 131 16.48 -5.01 -11.47
CA ALA A 131 16.86 -3.90 -10.58
C ALA A 131 16.59 -4.17 -9.08
N TRP A 132 15.60 -5.00 -8.75
CA TRP A 132 15.21 -5.36 -7.39
C TRP A 132 16.06 -6.48 -6.79
N GLN A 133 16.78 -7.23 -7.64
CA GLN A 133 17.66 -8.33 -7.19
C GLN A 133 18.98 -7.82 -6.60
N ASN A 134 19.21 -6.51 -6.65
CA ASN A 134 20.43 -5.90 -6.15
C ASN A 134 20.37 -5.74 -4.61
N GLY A 135 21.45 -6.09 -3.91
CA GLY A 135 21.48 -6.09 -2.44
C GLY A 135 21.41 -4.72 -1.75
N PHE A 136 21.24 -3.61 -2.49
CA PHE A 136 21.31 -2.26 -1.92
C PHE A 136 20.11 -1.90 -1.03
N SER A 137 18.97 -2.59 -1.18
CA SER A 137 17.80 -2.38 -0.31
C SER A 137 17.95 -3.05 1.06
N LYS A 138 18.92 -3.95 1.25
CA LYS A 138 19.10 -4.73 2.49
C LYS A 138 19.25 -3.84 3.74
N THR A 139 19.99 -2.74 3.63
CA THR A 139 20.20 -1.82 4.76
C THR A 139 18.91 -1.09 5.11
N ALA A 140 18.19 -0.57 4.10
CA ALA A 140 16.89 0.08 4.32
C ALA A 140 15.87 -0.90 4.91
N CYS A 141 15.83 -2.14 4.40
CA CYS A 141 15.05 -3.23 4.96
C CYS A 141 15.34 -3.47 6.44
N ALA A 142 16.62 -3.62 6.82
CA ALA A 142 17.01 -3.86 8.20
C ALA A 142 16.57 -2.70 9.12
N VAL A 143 16.68 -1.46 8.64
CA VAL A 143 16.13 -0.29 9.33
C VAL A 143 14.63 -0.46 9.51
N LEU A 144 13.86 -0.66 8.45
CA LEU A 144 12.40 -0.82 8.52
C LEU A 144 11.97 -1.92 9.51
N SER A 145 12.57 -3.12 9.41
CA SER A 145 12.25 -4.25 10.28
C SER A 145 12.48 -3.98 11.77
N SER A 146 13.41 -3.10 12.10
CA SER A 146 13.82 -2.84 13.48
C SER A 146 12.99 -1.79 14.22
N GLN A 147 12.28 -0.90 13.50
CA GLN A 147 11.69 0.31 14.11
C GLN A 147 10.28 0.66 13.63
N ILE A 148 9.82 0.15 12.50
CA ILE A 148 8.52 0.55 11.94
C ILE A 148 7.36 0.01 12.79
N THR A 149 6.46 0.91 13.15
CA THR A 149 5.21 0.64 13.87
C THR A 149 3.99 0.84 12.99
N VAL A 150 4.06 1.72 11.99
CA VAL A 150 2.99 1.97 11.01
C VAL A 150 3.54 1.82 9.61
N LEU A 151 2.91 0.98 8.79
CA LEU A 151 3.29 0.76 7.40
C LEU A 151 2.05 0.77 6.50
N ASP A 152 1.94 1.74 5.60
CA ASP A 152 0.97 1.69 4.51
C ASP A 152 1.71 1.32 3.21
N ILE A 153 1.51 0.11 2.70
CA ILE A 153 2.15 -0.44 1.50
C ILE A 153 1.60 0.25 0.24
N PRO A 154 2.38 0.37 -0.86
CA PRO A 154 1.93 0.93 -2.12
C PRO A 154 0.69 0.21 -2.64
N ALA A 155 -0.38 0.95 -2.90
CA ALA A 155 -1.62 0.37 -3.42
C ALA A 155 -1.50 0.05 -4.91
N GLU A 156 -0.75 0.86 -5.67
CA GLU A 156 -0.56 0.65 -7.09
C GLU A 156 0.48 -0.45 -7.38
N MET A 157 -0.01 -1.63 -7.71
CA MET A 157 0.81 -2.80 -8.07
C MET A 157 0.75 -3.13 -9.57
N THR A 158 0.51 -2.12 -10.40
CA THR A 158 0.53 -2.22 -11.87
C THR A 158 1.92 -2.66 -12.35
N ALA A 159 1.98 -3.42 -13.46
CA ALA A 159 3.18 -4.02 -14.05
C ALA A 159 3.83 -5.18 -13.28
N MET A 160 3.33 -5.55 -12.10
CA MET A 160 3.78 -6.77 -11.43
C MET A 160 3.03 -8.00 -11.97
N MET A 161 3.76 -8.87 -12.67
CA MET A 161 3.31 -10.23 -12.96
C MET A 161 3.80 -11.16 -11.87
N PHE A 162 2.97 -11.35 -10.86
CA PHE A 162 3.15 -12.45 -9.94
C PHE A 162 2.64 -13.71 -10.65
N PHE A 163 3.38 -14.81 -10.62
CA PHE A 163 2.90 -16.10 -11.09
C PHE A 163 3.00 -17.06 -9.91
N ARG A 164 1.92 -17.79 -9.61
CA ARG A 164 1.85 -18.94 -8.69
C ARG A 164 2.17 -18.73 -7.19
N ALA A 165 2.71 -17.59 -6.77
CA ALA A 165 2.90 -17.27 -5.36
C ALA A 165 1.59 -17.36 -4.56
N GLN A 166 1.66 -17.86 -3.32
CA GLN A 166 0.48 -17.91 -2.46
C GLN A 166 0.26 -16.57 -1.75
N ASN A 167 1.31 -15.98 -1.16
CA ASN A 167 1.28 -14.70 -0.45
C ASN A 167 2.29 -13.75 -1.09
N LEU A 168 1.95 -12.50 -1.37
CA LEU A 168 2.96 -11.55 -1.89
C LEU A 168 3.96 -11.18 -0.78
N PHE A 169 3.44 -10.76 0.38
CA PHE A 169 4.24 -10.27 1.48
C PHE A 169 4.16 -11.17 2.73
N ASP A 170 5.23 -11.13 3.52
CA ASP A 170 5.37 -11.67 4.87
C ASP A 170 5.85 -10.55 5.79
N PHE A 171 4.93 -10.05 6.62
CA PHE A 171 5.17 -8.95 7.55
C PHE A 171 5.60 -9.43 8.94
N ARG A 172 5.75 -10.74 9.16
CA ARG A 172 6.09 -11.31 10.49
C ARG A 172 7.47 -10.88 10.96
N SER A 173 8.36 -10.52 10.03
CA SER A 173 9.69 -9.97 10.33
C SER A 173 9.64 -8.56 10.94
N LEU A 174 8.52 -7.83 10.80
CA LEU A 174 8.33 -6.49 11.34
C LEU A 174 7.85 -6.56 12.80
N SER A 175 8.78 -6.90 13.70
CA SER A 175 8.49 -7.20 15.12
C SER A 175 7.84 -6.08 15.94
N LYS A 176 7.80 -4.85 15.43
CA LYS A 176 7.18 -3.68 16.08
C LYS A 176 5.93 -3.18 15.37
N LEU A 177 5.53 -3.83 14.27
CA LEU A 177 4.43 -3.36 13.45
C LEU A 177 3.10 -3.47 14.21
N ARG A 178 2.42 -2.35 14.35
CA ARG A 178 1.12 -2.21 15.02
C ARG A 178 0.02 -1.85 14.04
N GLU A 179 0.32 -1.06 13.03
CA GLU A 179 -0.66 -0.67 12.01
C GLU A 179 -0.14 -1.03 10.61
N LEU A 180 -0.99 -1.72 9.85
CA LEU A 180 -0.67 -2.12 8.49
C LEU A 180 -1.80 -1.70 7.55
N GLY A 181 -1.48 -0.87 6.56
CA GLY A 181 -2.33 -0.58 5.41
C GLY A 181 -1.82 -1.30 4.17
N LEU A 182 -2.72 -1.93 3.43
CA LEU A 182 -2.40 -2.61 2.17
C LEU A 182 -3.62 -2.63 1.25
N SER A 183 -3.40 -2.82 -0.05
CA SER A 183 -4.49 -3.05 -1.00
C SER A 183 -4.91 -4.52 -1.00
N MET A 184 -6.14 -4.81 -1.42
CA MET A 184 -6.61 -6.17 -1.61
C MET A 184 -5.70 -6.95 -2.54
N LYS A 185 -5.11 -6.31 -3.55
CA LYS A 185 -4.13 -6.92 -4.46
C LYS A 185 -2.86 -7.41 -3.76
N ALA A 186 -2.50 -6.83 -2.62
CA ALA A 186 -1.41 -7.31 -1.77
C ALA A 186 -1.76 -8.62 -1.05
N LEU A 187 -3.02 -8.78 -0.66
CA LEU A 187 -3.57 -10.01 -0.04
C LEU A 187 -3.99 -11.04 -1.07
N GLN A 188 -4.43 -10.59 -2.24
CA GLN A 188 -5.04 -11.43 -3.25
C GLN A 188 -4.09 -11.54 -4.42
N PHE A 189 -3.32 -12.63 -4.40
CA PHE A 189 -2.65 -13.07 -5.60
C PHE A 189 -3.07 -14.51 -5.91
N ARG A 190 -4.07 -14.68 -6.78
CA ARG A 190 -4.48 -16.01 -7.28
C ARG A 190 -4.83 -15.98 -8.75
N PRO A 191 -4.12 -16.76 -9.59
CA PRO A 191 -4.58 -17.01 -10.94
C PRO A 191 -5.79 -17.96 -10.98
N TYR A 192 -5.89 -19.00 -10.14
CA TYR A 192 -7.01 -19.96 -10.18
C TYR A 192 -7.17 -20.77 -8.87
N ARG A 193 -8.42 -20.89 -8.35
CA ARG A 193 -8.95 -21.93 -7.42
C ARG A 193 -8.03 -22.49 -6.31
N GLN A 194 -7.52 -21.66 -5.41
CA GLN A 194 -6.88 -22.16 -4.16
C GLN A 194 -7.52 -21.55 -2.91
N THR A 195 -7.22 -22.12 -1.74
CA THR A 195 -7.77 -21.90 -0.39
C THR A 195 -7.36 -20.57 0.22
N VAL A 196 -8.29 -19.72 0.69
CA VAL A 196 -8.02 -18.41 1.33
C VAL A 196 -6.77 -18.45 2.23
N GLN A 197 -5.89 -17.47 2.08
CA GLN A 197 -4.60 -17.42 2.79
C GLN A 197 -4.80 -17.48 4.31
N ASP A 198 -3.86 -18.12 4.99
CA ASP A 198 -3.82 -18.11 6.44
C ASP A 198 -3.16 -16.80 6.92
N PRO A 199 -3.89 -15.93 7.65
CA PRO A 199 -3.33 -14.68 8.16
C PRO A 199 -2.10 -14.89 9.06
N ARG A 200 -1.96 -16.07 9.69
CA ARG A 200 -0.83 -16.43 10.55
C ARG A 200 0.50 -16.52 9.80
N GLU A 201 0.44 -16.64 8.48
CA GLU A 201 1.62 -16.69 7.60
C GLU A 201 2.05 -15.31 7.10
N ILE A 202 1.22 -14.29 7.32
CA ILE A 202 1.38 -12.96 6.72
C ILE A 202 1.61 -11.91 7.78
N PHE A 203 0.81 -11.92 8.85
CA PHE A 203 0.75 -10.82 9.81
C PHE A 203 1.54 -11.10 11.09
N PRO A 204 2.22 -10.10 11.67
CA PRO A 204 2.86 -10.23 12.97
C PRO A 204 1.82 -10.24 14.10
N VAL A 205 2.16 -10.89 15.22
CA VAL A 205 1.30 -10.99 16.42
C VAL A 205 1.07 -9.63 17.12
N THR A 206 1.91 -8.64 16.81
CA THR A 206 1.85 -7.27 17.35
C THR A 206 0.84 -6.38 16.65
N LEU A 207 0.22 -6.86 15.56
CA LEU A 207 -0.71 -6.08 14.75
C LEU A 207 -1.95 -5.68 15.57
N GLU A 208 -2.20 -4.38 15.67
CA GLU A 208 -3.34 -3.77 16.35
C GLU A 208 -4.43 -3.34 15.36
N VAL A 209 -4.03 -2.79 14.22
CA VAL A 209 -4.92 -2.23 13.19
C VAL A 209 -4.53 -2.75 11.82
N LEU A 210 -5.50 -3.34 11.11
CA LEU A 210 -5.35 -3.75 9.71
C LEU A 210 -6.27 -2.91 8.83
N ARG A 211 -5.73 -2.28 7.79
CA ARG A 211 -6.49 -1.50 6.80
C ARG A 211 -6.34 -2.14 5.43
N ILE A 212 -7.46 -2.51 4.81
CA ILE A 212 -7.53 -3.16 3.50
C ILE A 212 -8.24 -2.22 2.53
N SER A 213 -7.47 -1.54 1.69
CA SER A 213 -8.03 -0.73 0.61
C SER A 213 -8.29 -1.58 -0.62
N GLU A 214 -9.11 -1.07 -1.53
CA GLU A 214 -9.42 -1.74 -2.79
C GLU A 214 -10.03 -3.14 -2.59
N ALA A 215 -10.80 -3.32 -1.52
CA ALA A 215 -11.41 -4.60 -1.18
C ALA A 215 -12.35 -5.06 -2.30
N SER A 216 -12.20 -6.33 -2.66
CA SER A 216 -13.10 -7.08 -3.54
C SER A 216 -13.97 -8.01 -2.69
N SER A 217 -14.86 -8.75 -3.34
CA SER A 217 -15.68 -9.78 -2.68
C SER A 217 -14.87 -10.87 -1.95
N ASP A 218 -13.64 -11.13 -2.42
CA ASP A 218 -12.75 -12.12 -1.81
C ASP A 218 -12.27 -11.72 -0.41
N VAL A 219 -12.40 -10.44 -0.03
CA VAL A 219 -12.01 -9.94 1.30
C VAL A 219 -12.70 -10.72 2.41
N THR A 220 -13.92 -11.18 2.19
CA THR A 220 -14.74 -11.90 3.16
C THR A 220 -14.08 -13.18 3.67
N GLY A 221 -13.43 -13.93 2.77
CA GLY A 221 -12.64 -15.10 3.14
C GLY A 221 -11.48 -14.71 4.05
N HIS A 222 -10.73 -13.67 3.70
CA HIS A 222 -9.60 -13.20 4.50
C HIS A 222 -10.05 -12.74 5.88
N LEU A 223 -11.14 -11.97 5.96
CA LEU A 223 -11.75 -11.51 7.21
C LEU A 223 -12.19 -12.66 8.10
N ARG A 224 -12.81 -13.69 7.51
CA ARG A 224 -13.21 -14.91 8.23
C ARG A 224 -12.00 -15.61 8.83
N ASN A 225 -10.96 -15.86 8.04
CA ASN A 225 -9.73 -16.51 8.52
C ASN A 225 -9.04 -15.67 9.61
N LEU A 226 -9.03 -14.34 9.48
CA LEU A 226 -8.49 -13.41 10.47
C LEU A 226 -9.24 -13.52 11.80
N CYS A 227 -10.57 -13.53 11.77
CA CYS A 227 -11.40 -13.69 12.96
C CYS A 227 -11.18 -15.06 13.63
N ILE A 228 -11.06 -16.14 12.85
CA ILE A 228 -10.75 -17.47 13.38
C ILE A 228 -9.39 -17.47 14.09
N ALA A 229 -8.36 -16.93 13.44
CA ALA A 229 -7.02 -16.84 14.02
C ALA A 229 -6.97 -15.96 15.28
N LYS A 230 -7.71 -14.83 15.29
CA LYS A 230 -7.88 -13.97 16.47
C LYS A 230 -8.51 -14.72 17.64
N LYS A 231 -9.61 -15.45 17.41
CA LYS A 231 -10.27 -16.28 18.42
C LYS A 231 -9.36 -17.40 18.95
N GLY A 232 -8.47 -17.92 18.10
CA GLY A 232 -7.41 -18.86 18.48
C GLY A 232 -6.23 -18.24 19.24
N GLY A 233 -6.25 -16.93 19.54
CA GLY A 233 -5.20 -16.25 20.29
C GLY A 233 -3.96 -15.86 19.49
N HIS A 234 -3.97 -15.99 18.16
CA HIS A 234 -2.80 -15.68 17.33
C HIS A 234 -2.54 -14.19 17.13
N PHE A 235 -3.59 -13.36 17.25
CA PHE A 235 -3.51 -11.90 17.09
C PHE A 235 -4.02 -11.18 18.34
N PRO A 236 -3.38 -11.35 19.51
CA PRO A 236 -3.92 -10.85 20.78
C PRO A 236 -4.09 -9.33 20.79
N ALA A 237 -3.22 -8.59 20.09
CA ALA A 237 -3.26 -7.13 20.00
C ALA A 237 -4.29 -6.57 18.99
N LEU A 238 -4.75 -7.38 18.04
CA LEU A 238 -5.64 -6.93 16.98
C LEU A 238 -6.96 -6.45 17.57
N ARG A 239 -7.27 -5.18 17.34
CA ARG A 239 -8.45 -4.50 17.91
C ARG A 239 -9.32 -3.83 16.86
N ARG A 240 -8.78 -3.56 15.67
CA ARG A 240 -9.52 -2.88 14.61
C ARG A 240 -9.17 -3.40 13.22
N VAL A 241 -10.18 -3.54 12.38
CA VAL A 241 -10.04 -3.77 10.94
C VAL A 241 -10.83 -2.72 10.17
N GLU A 242 -10.23 -2.14 9.16
CA GLU A 242 -10.86 -1.16 8.28
C GLU A 242 -10.84 -1.70 6.85
N VAL A 243 -12.00 -1.74 6.20
CA VAL A 243 -12.17 -2.32 4.87
C VAL A 243 -12.82 -1.29 3.96
N TYR A 244 -12.14 -0.96 2.87
CA TYR A 244 -12.62 -0.03 1.87
C TYR A 244 -12.75 -0.73 0.53
N PHE A 245 -13.97 -0.83 0.04
CA PHE A 245 -14.30 -1.51 -1.19
C PHE A 245 -13.97 -0.65 -2.42
N MET A 246 -13.64 -1.29 -3.53
CA MET A 246 -13.52 -0.57 -4.82
C MET A 246 -14.89 -0.28 -5.43
N GLU A 247 -15.87 -1.13 -5.20
CA GLU A 247 -17.13 -1.15 -5.91
C GLU A 247 -18.26 -0.62 -5.03
N HIS A 248 -19.33 -0.16 -5.67
CA HIS A 248 -20.54 0.22 -4.95
C HIS A 248 -21.16 -1.00 -4.25
N LEU A 249 -21.90 -0.77 -3.15
CA LEU A 249 -22.49 -1.86 -2.36
C LEU A 249 -23.43 -2.75 -3.19
N GLU A 250 -24.28 -2.15 -4.02
CA GLU A 250 -25.23 -2.92 -4.83
C GLU A 250 -24.52 -3.80 -5.87
N GLU A 251 -23.44 -3.32 -6.49
CA GLU A 251 -22.62 -4.11 -7.43
C GLU A 251 -21.93 -5.27 -6.70
N SER A 252 -21.47 -4.99 -5.48
CA SER A 252 -20.85 -5.97 -4.59
C SER A 252 -21.84 -7.08 -4.21
N GLU A 253 -23.09 -6.74 -3.86
CA GLU A 253 -24.15 -7.69 -3.45
C GLU A 253 -24.82 -8.42 -4.61
N THR A 254 -24.93 -7.80 -5.79
CA THR A 254 -25.64 -8.40 -6.94
C THR A 254 -24.82 -9.45 -7.70
N PHE A 255 -23.50 -9.33 -7.72
CA PHE A 255 -22.66 -10.19 -8.56
C PHE A 255 -21.81 -11.19 -7.79
N VAL A 256 -21.41 -10.93 -6.54
CA VAL A 256 -20.31 -11.70 -5.94
C VAL A 256 -20.43 -11.94 -4.42
N LEU A 257 -21.22 -11.18 -3.67
CA LEU A 257 -21.32 -11.32 -2.21
C LEU A 257 -22.66 -11.92 -1.76
N PRO A 258 -22.70 -12.73 -0.68
CA PRO A 258 -23.94 -13.29 -0.17
C PRO A 258 -24.88 -12.18 0.36
N PRO A 259 -26.21 -12.31 0.18
CA PRO A 259 -27.17 -11.45 0.86
C PRO A 259 -26.93 -11.48 2.38
N GLY A 260 -26.87 -10.30 3.02
CA GLY A 260 -26.60 -10.20 4.45
C GLY A 260 -25.12 -10.18 4.81
N LEU A 261 -24.21 -9.91 3.86
CA LEU A 261 -22.78 -9.81 4.11
C LEU A 261 -22.42 -8.96 5.34
N LEU A 262 -23.01 -7.77 5.47
CA LEU A 262 -22.73 -6.89 6.60
C LEU A 262 -23.15 -7.53 7.94
N VAL A 263 -24.20 -8.35 7.94
CA VAL A 263 -24.64 -9.10 9.11
C VAL A 263 -23.60 -10.17 9.46
N ASP A 264 -23.11 -10.91 8.46
CA ASP A 264 -22.08 -11.93 8.64
C ASP A 264 -20.74 -11.34 9.11
N ILE A 265 -20.29 -10.25 8.48
CA ILE A 265 -19.09 -9.52 8.88
C ILE A 265 -19.24 -9.04 10.33
N ARG A 266 -20.34 -8.37 10.67
CA ARG A 266 -20.60 -7.91 12.04
C ARG A 266 -20.55 -9.05 13.04
N ALA A 267 -21.22 -10.17 12.76
CA ALA A 267 -21.27 -11.32 13.66
C ALA A 267 -19.86 -11.92 13.89
N MET A 268 -19.08 -12.11 12.81
CA MET A 268 -17.72 -12.63 12.90
C MET A 268 -16.80 -11.75 13.76
N PHE A 269 -16.90 -10.43 13.62
CA PHE A 269 -16.05 -9.46 14.31
C PHE A 269 -16.44 -9.26 15.77
N LYS A 270 -17.74 -9.27 16.07
CA LYS A 270 -18.27 -9.32 17.43
C LYS A 270 -17.71 -10.52 18.19
N ASP A 271 -17.80 -11.72 17.61
CA ASP A 271 -17.28 -12.94 18.24
C ASP A 271 -15.76 -12.88 18.49
N ALA A 272 -15.04 -12.20 17.60
CA ALA A 272 -13.59 -12.00 17.70
C ALA A 272 -13.18 -10.85 18.63
N LYS A 273 -14.14 -10.03 19.10
CA LYS A 273 -13.93 -8.80 19.85
C LYS A 273 -13.02 -7.80 19.13
N VAL A 274 -13.28 -7.58 17.85
CA VAL A 274 -12.53 -6.67 16.98
C VAL A 274 -13.49 -5.66 16.40
N ALA A 275 -13.18 -4.37 16.52
CA ALA A 275 -13.95 -3.32 15.87
C ALA A 275 -13.76 -3.39 14.35
N ILE A 276 -14.82 -3.11 13.60
CA ILE A 276 -14.76 -3.12 12.14
C ILE A 276 -15.43 -1.89 11.54
N LEU A 277 -14.69 -1.25 10.63
CA LEU A 277 -15.19 -0.21 9.75
C LEU A 277 -15.28 -0.77 8.32
N VAL A 278 -16.43 -0.61 7.69
CA VAL A 278 -16.63 -0.94 6.28
C VAL A 278 -17.08 0.30 5.53
N TYR A 279 -16.47 0.55 4.38
CA TYR A 279 -16.84 1.62 3.47
C TYR A 279 -17.02 1.11 2.05
N PHE A 280 -18.14 1.48 1.43
CA PHE A 280 -18.42 1.32 0.01
C PHE A 280 -18.50 2.70 -0.65
N PRO A 281 -17.68 2.98 -1.66
CA PRO A 281 -17.73 4.25 -2.36
C PRO A 281 -19.04 4.40 -3.16
N PRO A 282 -19.44 5.64 -3.48
CA PRO A 282 -20.62 5.91 -4.31
C PRO A 282 -20.48 5.43 -5.77
N TRP A 283 -19.24 5.17 -6.22
CA TRP A 283 -18.91 4.58 -7.53
C TRP A 283 -17.60 3.83 -7.45
N ALA A 284 -17.26 3.10 -8.53
CA ALA A 284 -16.00 2.40 -8.65
C ALA A 284 -14.81 3.34 -8.40
N LEU A 285 -14.04 3.09 -7.33
CA LEU A 285 -12.92 3.93 -6.91
C LEU A 285 -11.63 3.12 -6.82
N ARG A 286 -10.61 3.56 -7.57
CA ARG A 286 -9.24 3.06 -7.47
C ARG A 286 -8.40 4.06 -6.69
N THR A 287 -7.54 3.60 -5.80
CA THR A 287 -6.80 4.50 -4.89
C THR A 287 -5.85 5.44 -5.63
N TRP A 288 -5.27 4.98 -6.75
CA TRP A 288 -4.40 5.82 -7.58
C TRP A 288 -5.18 6.88 -8.37
N ASP A 289 -6.45 6.63 -8.71
CA ASP A 289 -7.32 7.62 -9.37
C ASP A 289 -7.77 8.70 -8.37
N ALA A 290 -8.05 8.28 -7.13
CA ALA A 290 -8.39 9.18 -6.02
C ALA A 290 -7.21 10.03 -5.53
N GLY A 291 -5.98 9.71 -5.94
CA GLY A 291 -4.77 10.37 -5.46
C GLY A 291 -4.35 9.93 -4.05
N GLY A 292 -4.80 8.77 -3.57
CA GLY A 292 -4.31 8.15 -2.35
C GLY A 292 -5.19 7.04 -1.79
N THR A 293 -4.72 6.42 -0.72
CA THR A 293 -5.57 5.48 0.00
C THR A 293 -6.67 6.25 0.73
N PRO A 294 -7.86 5.68 0.85
CA PRO A 294 -8.95 6.32 1.58
C PRO A 294 -8.57 6.70 3.01
N TRP A 295 -7.70 5.92 3.63
CA TRP A 295 -7.16 6.18 4.96
C TRP A 295 -6.40 7.51 5.00
N SER A 296 -5.52 7.77 4.02
CA SER A 296 -4.76 9.02 3.96
C SER A 296 -5.66 10.20 3.59
N LEU A 297 -6.60 10.00 2.67
CA LEU A 297 -7.52 11.05 2.21
C LEU A 297 -8.51 11.48 3.31
N ARG A 298 -9.02 10.54 4.12
CA ARG A 298 -9.93 10.86 5.24
C ARG A 298 -9.30 11.75 6.30
N ILE A 299 -8.00 11.60 6.54
CA ILE A 299 -7.27 12.44 7.52
C ILE A 299 -7.17 13.89 7.02
N GLN A 300 -7.22 14.10 5.70
CA GLN A 300 -7.00 15.41 5.07
C GLN A 300 -8.27 16.27 4.95
N GLY A 301 -9.43 15.80 5.42
CA GLY A 301 -10.69 16.56 5.51
C GLY A 301 -11.23 17.06 4.16
N GLY A 302 -12.22 16.36 3.58
CA GLY A 302 -12.78 16.71 2.27
C GLY A 302 -11.99 16.11 1.08
N ALA A 303 -10.77 15.62 1.31
CA ALA A 303 -9.92 15.07 0.24
C ALA A 303 -10.41 13.72 -0.28
N LEU A 304 -11.15 12.95 0.52
CA LEU A 304 -11.75 11.70 0.05
C LEU A 304 -12.85 12.01 -0.97
N GLU A 305 -13.72 12.96 -0.63
CA GLU A 305 -14.81 13.43 -1.47
C GLU A 305 -14.27 14.07 -2.77
N GLU A 306 -13.18 14.84 -2.67
CA GLU A 306 -12.49 15.38 -3.86
C GLU A 306 -11.88 14.27 -4.74
N GLY A 307 -11.23 13.27 -4.14
CA GLY A 307 -10.66 12.13 -4.85
C GLY A 307 -11.71 11.28 -5.54
N GLU A 308 -12.85 11.07 -4.88
CA GLU A 308 -14.03 10.45 -5.47
C GLU A 308 -14.48 11.22 -6.70
N LEU A 309 -14.74 12.53 -6.58
CA LEU A 309 -15.18 13.38 -7.69
C LEU A 309 -14.18 13.37 -8.85
N ARG A 310 -12.89 13.45 -8.55
CA ARG A 310 -11.83 13.39 -9.57
C ARG A 310 -11.88 12.11 -10.40
N THR A 311 -12.17 10.98 -9.76
CA THR A 311 -12.28 9.69 -10.44
C THR A 311 -13.48 9.69 -11.40
N LEU A 312 -14.63 10.23 -10.98
CA LEU A 312 -15.81 10.40 -11.82
C LEU A 312 -15.52 11.22 -13.09
N TYR A 313 -14.76 12.32 -12.97
CA TYR A 313 -14.39 13.16 -14.11
C TYR A 313 -13.35 12.53 -15.04
N THR A 314 -12.47 11.68 -14.51
CA THR A 314 -11.36 11.09 -15.28
C THR A 314 -11.83 9.94 -16.17
N ASP A 315 -12.84 9.18 -15.74
CA ASP A 315 -13.37 8.03 -16.50
C ASP A 315 -14.30 8.43 -17.68
N GLN A 316 -14.56 9.72 -17.93
CA GLN A 316 -15.12 10.30 -19.18
C GLN A 316 -16.31 9.60 -19.90
N VAL A 317 -17.11 8.74 -19.25
CA VAL A 317 -18.28 8.11 -19.92
C VAL A 317 -19.62 8.80 -19.58
N VAL A 318 -19.70 9.63 -18.55
CA VAL A 318 -21.00 10.21 -18.16
C VAL A 318 -20.91 11.72 -17.94
N GLN A 319 -21.85 12.47 -18.53
CA GLN A 319 -22.05 13.87 -18.18
C GLN A 319 -22.45 13.96 -16.70
N PRO A 320 -21.75 14.74 -15.86
CA PRO A 320 -22.02 14.82 -14.43
C PRO A 320 -23.50 15.12 -14.10
N GLU A 321 -24.15 15.89 -14.96
CA GLU A 321 -25.53 16.36 -14.80
C GLU A 321 -26.59 15.24 -14.90
N THR A 322 -26.26 14.07 -15.43
CA THR A 322 -27.20 12.94 -15.59
C THR A 322 -26.93 11.77 -14.64
N PHE A 323 -25.80 11.75 -13.94
CA PHE A 323 -25.42 10.64 -13.08
C PHE A 323 -25.87 10.88 -11.63
N LYS A 324 -26.97 10.21 -11.23
CA LYS A 324 -27.31 10.07 -9.81
C LYS A 324 -26.50 8.91 -9.24
N GLY A 325 -25.28 9.20 -8.77
CA GLY A 325 -24.51 8.23 -8.00
C GLY A 325 -25.30 7.81 -6.76
N SER A 326 -25.28 6.51 -6.45
CA SER A 326 -25.81 6.03 -5.19
C SER A 326 -24.96 6.58 -4.04
N PRO A 327 -25.54 6.86 -2.86
CA PRO A 327 -24.78 7.40 -1.74
C PRO A 327 -23.72 6.38 -1.29
N GLY A 328 -22.54 6.88 -0.93
CA GLY A 328 -21.52 6.03 -0.32
C GLY A 328 -22.05 5.43 0.99
N VAL A 329 -21.75 4.17 1.25
CA VAL A 329 -22.22 3.47 2.44
C VAL A 329 -21.07 3.27 3.41
N GLU A 330 -21.26 3.79 4.63
CA GLU A 330 -20.29 3.63 5.71
C GLU A 330 -20.96 3.00 6.92
N ALA A 331 -20.33 1.96 7.46
CA ALA A 331 -20.79 1.27 8.66
C ALA A 331 -19.62 0.95 9.59
N GLU A 332 -19.79 1.27 10.86
CA GLU A 332 -18.81 0.99 11.91
C GLU A 332 -19.47 0.24 13.07
N TRP A 333 -18.81 -0.82 13.50
CA TRP A 333 -19.14 -1.58 14.69
C TRP A 333 -17.94 -1.63 15.63
N ASP A 334 -18.20 -1.48 16.93
CA ASP A 334 -17.16 -1.66 17.95
C ASP A 334 -16.87 -3.14 18.22
N GLY A 335 -15.99 -3.42 19.20
CA GLY A 335 -15.62 -4.78 19.56
C GLY A 335 -16.77 -5.62 20.15
N ASP A 336 -17.83 -4.98 20.65
CA ASP A 336 -19.02 -5.66 21.17
C ASP A 336 -20.08 -5.88 20.07
N GLY A 337 -19.81 -5.34 18.87
CA GLY A 337 -20.68 -5.41 17.70
C GLY A 337 -21.81 -4.39 17.74
N ASP A 338 -21.71 -3.38 18.59
CA ASP A 338 -22.66 -2.28 18.63
C ASP A 338 -22.37 -1.29 17.50
N THR A 339 -23.43 -0.84 16.84
CA THR A 339 -23.28 0.09 15.71
C THR A 339 -22.86 1.45 16.26
N VAL A 340 -21.65 1.89 15.90
CA VAL A 340 -21.10 3.20 16.24
C VAL A 340 -21.51 4.23 15.19
N MET A 341 -21.49 3.81 13.93
CA MET A 341 -21.82 4.66 12.79
C MET A 341 -22.56 3.83 11.75
N LYS A 342 -23.63 4.40 11.20
CA LYS A 342 -24.25 3.93 9.97
C LYS A 342 -24.74 5.15 9.20
N GLY A 343 -24.12 5.43 8.07
CA GLY A 343 -24.46 6.57 7.24
C GLY A 343 -24.54 6.18 5.77
N CYS A 344 -25.57 6.69 5.09
CA CYS A 344 -25.48 6.95 3.67
C CYS A 344 -24.89 8.36 3.56
N ARG A 345 -23.73 8.50 2.92
CA ARG A 345 -23.21 9.80 2.54
C ARG A 345 -24.04 10.27 1.36
N ASP A 346 -25.03 11.13 1.63
CA ASP A 346 -25.86 11.72 0.57
C ASP A 346 -24.95 12.34 -0.48
N GLY A 347 -25.13 11.92 -1.73
CA GLY A 347 -24.30 12.33 -2.86
C GLY A 347 -24.28 13.84 -3.04
N ILE A 348 -23.12 14.35 -3.44
CA ILE A 348 -22.89 15.74 -3.83
C ILE A 348 -23.79 16.05 -5.03
N VAL A 349 -24.69 17.03 -4.88
CA VAL A 349 -25.57 17.57 -5.94
C VAL A 349 -24.77 18.41 -6.92
#